data_AF-A0A3C2AJZ6-F1
#
_entry.id   AF-A0A3C2AJZ6-F1
#
_cell.length_a   1.000
_cell.length_b   1.000
_cell.length_c   1.000
_cell.angle_alpha   90.00
_cell.angle_beta   90.00
_cell.angle_gamma   90.00
#
_symmetry.space_group_name_H-M   'P 1'
#
loop_
_entity.id
_entity.type
_entity.pdbx_description
1 polymer ?
#
loop_
_entity_poly.entity_id
_entity_poly.type
_entity_poly.pdbx_seq_one_letter_code
_entity_poly.pdbx_strand_id
1 'polypeptide(L)' 'MIMMTAKTRYKLTIMVLVFLMITAIVAVFKESSSVATIAVTGVMTTLTSYIWGETKRPSEQQ' A
#
# COMPACT_ATOMS: atom_id res chain seq x y z
N MET A 1 11.62 6.82 19.04
CA MET A 1 11.32 5.44 18.59
C MET A 1 9.82 5.36 18.34
N ILE A 2 9.37 5.43 17.09
CA ILE A 2 7.93 5.35 16.77
C ILE A 2 7.54 3.86 16.86
N MET A 3 6.89 3.47 17.95
CA MET A 3 6.33 2.12 18.11
C MET A 3 5.22 1.91 17.08
N MET A 4 5.54 1.26 15.96
CA MET A 4 4.56 0.85 14.97
C MET A 4 3.87 -0.44 15.44
N THR A 5 2.65 -0.29 15.96
CA THR A 5 1.78 -1.44 16.26
C THR A 5 1.20 -2.02 14.96
N ALA A 6 0.75 -3.28 14.97
CA ALA A 6 0.09 -3.91 13.81
C ALA A 6 -1.08 -3.07 13.28
N LYS A 7 -1.83 -2.41 14.18
CA LYS A 7 -2.90 -1.46 13.84
C LYS A 7 -2.38 -0.24 13.09
N THR A 8 -1.18 0.24 13.39
CA THR A 8 -0.54 1.38 12.72
C THR A 8 -0.08 1.02 11.31
N ARG A 9 0.48 -0.19 11.10
CA ARG A 9 0.89 -0.67 9.76
C ARG A 9 -0.31 -0.83 8.83
N TYR A 10 -1.39 -1.47 9.30
CA TYR A 10 -2.62 -1.63 8.51
C TYR A 10 -3.23 -0.28 8.10
N LYS A 11 -3.34 0.66 9.05
CA LYS A 11 -3.84 2.02 8.75
C LYS A 11 -2.99 2.74 7.69
N LEU A 12 -1.67 2.60 7.77
CA LEU A 12 -0.75 3.19 6.81
C LEU A 12 -0.91 2.57 5.42
N THR A 13 -0.99 1.24 5.33
CA THR A 13 -1.23 0.52 4.07
C THR A 13 -2.54 0.99 3.42
N ILE A 14 -3.62 1.09 4.20
CA ILE A 14 -4.92 1.57 3.70
C ILE A 14 -4.80 3.02 3.20
N MET A 15 -4.11 3.90 3.93
CA MET A 15 -3.90 5.28 3.51
C MET A 15 -3.15 5.38 2.17
N VAL A 16 -2.08 4.60 1.99
CA VAL A 16 -1.30 4.54 0.75
C VAL A 16 -2.15 3.98 -0.39
N LEU A 17 -2.92 2.92 -0.15
CA LEU A 17 -3.80 2.34 -1.17
C LEU A 17 -4.87 3.32 -1.64
N VAL A 18 -5.52 4.03 -0.72
CA VAL A 18 -6.51 5.05 -1.05
C VAL A 18 -5.89 6.16 -1.89
N PHE A 19 -4.70 6.64 -1.52
CA PHE A 19 -3.98 7.65 -2.29
C PHE A 19 -3.67 7.19 -3.72
N LEU A 20 -3.16 5.98 -3.89
CA LEU A 20 -2.81 5.43 -5.20
C LEU A 20 -4.04 5.18 -6.07
N MET A 21 -5.14 4.71 -5.46
CA MET A 21 -6.41 4.52 -6.17
C MET A 21 -6.99 5.83 -6.68
N ILE A 22 -7.00 6.89 -5.86
CA ILE A 22 -7.43 8.23 -6.28
C ILE A 22 -6.52 8.73 -7.41
N THR A 23 -5.21 8.57 -7.27
CA THR A 23 -4.23 8.99 -8.28
C THR A 23 -4.44 8.25 -9.60
N ALA A 24 -4.70 6.95 -9.58
CA ALA A 24 -4.99 6.16 -10.77
C ALA A 24 -6.27 6.65 -11.47
N ILE A 25 -7.34 6.90 -10.71
CA ILE A 25 -8.60 7.42 -11.25
C ILE A 25 -8.38 8.78 -11.92
N VAL A 26 -7.69 9.71 -11.25
CA VAL A 26 -7.38 11.04 -11.81
C VAL A 26 -6.49 10.92 -13.05
N ALA A 27 -5.51 10.02 -13.04
CA ALA A 27 -4.63 9.79 -14.19
C ALA A 27 -5.39 9.28 -15.41
N VAL A 28 -6.38 8.40 -15.23
CA VAL A 28 -7.28 7.94 -16.31
C VAL A 28 -8.09 9.09 -16.87
N PHE A 29 -8.68 9.94 -16.01
CA PHE A 29 -9.43 11.12 -16.47
C PHE A 29 -8.57 12.15 -17.22
N LYS A 30 -7.27 12.21 -16.91
CA LYS A 30 -6.31 13.11 -17.57
C LYS A 30 -5.56 12.44 -18.73
N GLU A 31 -6.03 11.27 -19.18
CA GLU A 31 -5.42 10.49 -20.28
C GLU A 31 -3.92 10.21 -20.09
N SER A 32 -3.46 10.20 -18.84
CA SER A 32 -2.07 10.05 -18.48
C SER A 32 -1.73 8.59 -18.20
N SER A 33 -1.65 7.79 -19.27
CA SER A 33 -1.44 6.33 -19.21
C SER A 33 -0.23 5.94 -18.37
N SER A 34 0.88 6.69 -18.45
CA SER A 34 2.09 6.42 -17.65
C SER A 34 1.84 6.55 -16.15
N VAL A 35 1.13 7.60 -15.72
CA VAL A 35 0.82 7.83 -14.30
C VAL A 35 -0.16 6.79 -13.79
N ALA A 36 -1.14 6.39 -14.61
CA ALA A 36 -2.08 5.32 -14.27
C ALA A 36 -1.35 3.98 -14.08
N THR A 37 -0.42 3.62 -14.97
CA THR A 37 0.41 2.41 -14.83
C THR A 37 1.24 2.44 -13.56
N ILE A 38 1.94 3.55 -13.29
CA ILE A 38 2.76 3.69 -12.08
C ILE A 38 1.91 3.56 -10.82
N ALA A 39 0.72 4.17 -10.79
CA ALA A 39 -0.19 4.08 -9.65
C ALA A 39 -0.66 2.64 -9.40
N VAL A 40 -1.02 1.89 -10.45
CA VAL A 40 -1.41 0.47 -10.36
C VAL A 40 -0.23 -0.40 -9.92
N THR A 41 0.98 -0.17 -10.46
CA THR A 41 2.19 -0.85 -9.99
C THR A 41 2.43 -0.57 -8.51
N GLY A 42 2.27 0.68 -8.07
CA GLY A 42 2.37 1.06 -6.66
C GLY A 42 1.37 0.32 -5.77
N VAL A 43 0.13 0.13 -6.23
CA VAL A 43 -0.89 -0.66 -5.51
C VAL A 43 -0.43 -2.11 -5.34
N MET A 44 0.00 -2.74 -6.43
CA MET A 44 0.47 -4.13 -6.43
C MET A 44 1.70 -4.34 -5.54
N THR A 45 2.67 -3.42 -5.61
CA THR A 45 3.86 -3.46 -4.74
C THR A 45 3.48 -3.30 -3.28
N THR A 46 2.62 -2.33 -2.95
CA THR A 46 2.18 -2.09 -1.56
C THR A 46 1.44 -3.29 -0.98
N LEU A 47 0.52 -3.89 -1.75
CA LEU A 47 -0.18 -5.10 -1.34
C LEU A 47 0.77 -6.27 -1.14
N THR A 48 1.69 -6.48 -2.08
CA THR A 48 2.70 -7.53 -1.98
C THR A 48 3.55 -7.33 -0.72
N SER A 49 4.12 -6.14 -0.53
CA SER A 49 4.89 -5.81 0.67
C SER A 49 4.10 -5.97 1.97
N TYR A 50 2.79 -5.68 1.97
CA TYR A 50 1.91 -5.91 3.12
C TYR A 50 1.70 -7.40 3.39
N ILE A 51 1.41 -8.21 2.36
CA ILE A 51 1.24 -9.66 2.46
C ILE A 51 2.51 -10.30 3.03
N TRP A 52 3.68 -9.98 2.46
CA TRP A 52 4.97 -10.48 2.95
C TRP A 52 5.34 -9.93 4.33
N GLY A 53 4.88 -8.71 4.65
CA GLY A 53 5.05 -8.08 5.94
C GLY A 53 4.21 -8.69 7.07
N GLU A 54 3.10 -9.37 6.73
CA GLU A 54 2.25 -10.15 7.64
C GLU A 54 2.69 -11.62 7.73
N THR A 55 3.19 -12.24 6.64
CA THR A 55 3.70 -13.62 6.69
C THR A 55 5.05 -13.74 7.39
N LYS A 56 5.83 -12.67 7.49
CA LYS A 56 7.03 -12.59 8.34
C LYS A 56 6.66 -12.24 9.79
N ARG A 57 5.67 -12.94 10.36
CA ARG A 57 5.33 -12.83 11.78
C ARG A 57 6.13 -13.88 12.56
N PRO A 58 7.16 -13.50 13.35
CA PRO A 58 7.49 -14.33 14.50
C PRO A 58 6.21 -14.36 15.36
N SER A 59 5.56 -15.51 15.43
CA SER A 59 4.49 -15.72 16.38
C SER A 59 5.02 -15.36 17.76
N GLU A 60 4.28 -14.53 18.50
CA GLU A 60 4.54 -14.34 19.92
C GLU A 60 4.57 -15.71 20.61
N GLN A 61 5.77 -16.20 20.84
CA GLN A 61 6.09 -17.08 21.95
C GLN A 61 7.35 -16.48 22.58
N GLN A 62 7.15 -15.58 23.53
CA GLN A 62 7.74 -15.70 24.86
C GLN A 62 6.75 -15.13 25.88
#